data_AF-F0GBY4-F1
#
_entry.id   AF-F0GBY4-F1
#
_cell.length_a   1.000
_cell.length_b   1.000
_cell.length_c   1.000
_cell.angle_alpha   90.00
_cell.angle_beta   90.00
_cell.angle_gamma   90.00
#
_symmetry.space_group_name_H-M   'P 1'
#
loop_
_entity.id
_entity.type
_entity.pdbx_description
1 polymer ?
#
loop_
_entity_poly.entity_id
_entity_poly.type
_entity_poly.pdbx_seq_one_letter_code
_entity_poly.pdbx_strand_id
1 'polypeptide(L)'
;FINYLFERGRLNEFVNLKNFYPTRVEFHDYLSWVANAFDDRVHYGEPVTAIEPVRGSGGRIDALRVLSRDAAGHERQRVTRALSVGVGGTPAIPDAFAALGRDRVIHSSSYLN
;
A
#
# COMPACT_ATOMS: atom_id res chain seq x y z
N PHE A 1 -0.63 -3.07 -18.56
CA PHE A 1 0.41 -2.15 -19.07
C PHE A 1 0.16 -1.70 -20.51
N ILE A 2 -0.05 -2.60 -21.49
CA ILE A 2 -0.32 -2.20 -22.89
C ILE A 2 -1.53 -1.26 -23.04
N ASN A 3 -2.68 -1.58 -22.42
CA ASN A 3 -3.85 -0.69 -22.47
C ASN A 3 -3.58 0.68 -21.82
N TYR A 4 -2.83 0.69 -20.71
CA TYR A 4 -2.38 1.94 -20.08
C TYR A 4 -1.54 2.78 -21.05
N LEU A 5 -0.57 2.19 -21.75
CA LEU A 5 0.23 2.90 -22.75
C LEU A 5 -0.63 3.44 -23.90
N PHE A 6 -1.63 2.68 -24.33
CA PHE A 6 -2.58 3.11 -25.34
C PHE A 6 -3.40 4.33 -24.87
N GLU A 7 -4.00 4.26 -23.68
CA GLU A 7 -4.78 5.36 -23.10
C GLU A 7 -3.92 6.60 -22.79
N ARG A 8 -2.63 6.43 -22.51
CA ARG A 8 -1.66 7.53 -22.38
C ARG A 8 -1.13 8.06 -23.72
N GLY A 9 -1.51 7.48 -24.85
CA GLY A 9 -1.00 7.87 -26.17
C GLY A 9 0.48 7.53 -26.43
N ARG A 10 1.06 6.64 -25.60
CA ARG A 10 2.51 6.34 -25.58
C ARG A 10 2.86 4.96 -26.13
N LEU A 11 1.87 4.20 -26.63
CA LEU A 11 2.09 2.84 -27.11
C LEU A 11 3.11 2.76 -28.25
N ASN A 12 3.04 3.66 -29.24
CA ASN A 12 3.95 3.65 -30.38
C ASN A 12 5.40 3.93 -29.95
N GLU A 13 5.61 4.91 -29.06
CA GLU A 13 6.92 5.24 -28.50
C GLU A 13 7.50 4.05 -27.74
N PHE A 14 6.68 3.41 -26.91
CA PHE A 14 7.10 2.24 -26.14
C PHE A 14 7.50 1.06 -27.04
N VAL A 15 6.73 0.77 -28.08
CA VAL A 15 7.08 -0.28 -29.07
C VAL A 15 8.40 0.04 -29.77
N ASN A 16 8.62 1.31 -30.12
CA ASN A 16 9.85 1.76 -30.77
C ASN A 16 11.09 1.68 -29.87
N LEU A 17 10.92 1.88 -28.56
CA LEU A 17 12.01 1.70 -27.58
C LEU A 17 12.51 0.24 -27.51
N LYS A 18 11.69 -0.74 -27.92
CA LYS A 18 12.01 -2.18 -27.91
C LYS A 18 12.56 -2.69 -26.57
N ASN A 19 12.13 -2.05 -25.49
CA ASN A 19 12.52 -2.38 -24.14
C ASN A 19 11.32 -2.95 -23.37
N PHE A 20 11.46 -4.16 -22.85
CA PHE A 20 10.42 -4.83 -22.08
C PHE A 20 10.38 -4.40 -20.60
N TYR A 21 11.36 -3.62 -20.15
CA TYR A 21 11.53 -3.20 -18.77
C TYR A 21 11.24 -1.69 -18.62
N PRO A 22 10.00 -1.30 -18.28
CA PRO A 22 9.70 0.09 -17.99
C PRO A 22 10.47 0.57 -16.76
N THR A 23 10.70 1.88 -16.66
CA THR A 23 11.35 2.44 -15.47
C THR A 23 10.45 2.27 -14.24
N ARG A 24 11.04 2.29 -13.03
CA ARG A 24 10.25 2.25 -11.79
C ARG A 24 9.25 3.41 -11.67
N VAL A 25 9.61 4.58 -12.19
CA VAL A 25 8.74 5.76 -12.24
C VAL A 25 7.54 5.51 -13.15
N GLU A 26 7.78 4.97 -14.35
CA GLU A 26 6.70 4.65 -15.28
C GLU A 26 5.79 3.53 -14.77
N PHE A 27 6.37 2.51 -14.14
CA PHE A 27 5.59 1.43 -13.54
C PHE A 27 4.77 1.92 -12.34
N HIS A 28 5.28 2.90 -11.59
CA HIS A 28 4.51 3.57 -10.53
C HIS A 28 3.33 4.39 -11.08
N ASP A 29 3.49 5.11 -12.20
CA ASP A 29 2.36 5.80 -12.85
C ASP A 29 1.31 4.78 -13.31
N TYR A 30 1.73 3.66 -13.89
CA TYR A 30 0.81 2.58 -14.26
C TYR A 30 0.03 2.05 -13.07
N LEU A 31 0.69 1.75 -11.95
CA LEU A 31 0.00 1.27 -10.74
C LEU A 31 -0.99 2.30 -10.20
N SER A 32 -0.64 3.59 -10.26
CA SER A 32 -1.53 4.68 -9.86
C SER A 32 -2.74 4.79 -10.80
N TRP A 33 -2.52 4.69 -12.12
CA TRP A 33 -3.60 4.66 -13.12
C TRP A 33 -4.57 3.49 -12.89
N VAL A 34 -4.06 2.29 -12.55
CA VAL A 34 -4.91 1.15 -12.19
C VAL A 34 -5.69 1.44 -10.90
N ALA A 35 -5.03 1.99 -9.88
CA ALA A 35 -5.65 2.25 -8.58
C ALA A 35 -6.82 3.23 -8.68
N ASN A 36 -6.70 4.26 -9.53
CA ASN A 36 -7.75 5.26 -9.76
C ASN A 36 -9.08 4.64 -10.25
N ALA A 37 -9.03 3.49 -10.91
CA ALA A 37 -10.25 2.78 -11.31
C ALA A 37 -11.04 2.19 -10.13
N PHE A 38 -10.51 2.25 -8.90
CA PHE A 38 -11.09 1.72 -7.67
C PHE A 38 -11.22 2.79 -6.58
N ASP A 39 -11.24 4.08 -6.95
CA ASP A 39 -11.30 5.20 -6.00
C ASP A 39 -12.50 5.11 -5.03
N ASP A 40 -13.61 4.52 -5.45
CA ASP A 40 -14.81 4.29 -4.62
C ASP A 40 -14.64 3.16 -3.59
N ARG A 41 -13.58 2.35 -3.71
CA ARG A 41 -13.33 1.15 -2.89
C ARG A 41 -12.05 1.21 -2.07
N VAL A 42 -11.20 2.21 -2.30
CA VAL A 42 -9.91 2.36 -1.62
C VAL A 42 -9.96 3.54 -0.67
N HIS A 43 -9.58 3.31 0.59
CA HIS A 43 -9.48 4.35 1.61
C HIS A 43 -8.02 4.65 1.93
N TYR A 44 -7.45 5.65 1.28
CA TYR A 44 -6.09 6.12 1.55
C TYR A 44 -6.00 6.91 2.86
N GLY A 45 -4.79 7.03 3.41
CA GLY A 45 -4.55 7.81 4.63
C GLY A 45 -5.15 7.17 5.90
N GLU A 46 -5.49 5.88 5.86
CA GLU A 46 -6.07 5.15 6.98
C GLU A 46 -5.16 3.99 7.46
N PRO A 47 -4.05 4.28 8.16
CA PRO A 47 -3.27 3.27 8.85
C PRO A 47 -4.14 2.41 9.77
N VAL A 48 -4.20 1.10 9.52
CA VAL A 48 -4.85 0.12 10.39
C VAL A 48 -4.02 -0.07 11.65
N THR A 49 -4.65 0.05 12.82
CA THR A 49 -3.99 -0.01 14.13
C THR A 49 -4.31 -1.30 14.89
N ALA A 50 -5.50 -1.88 14.67
CA ALA A 50 -5.92 -3.10 15.36
C ALA A 50 -6.98 -3.87 14.57
N ILE A 51 -7.05 -5.18 14.83
CA ILE A 51 -8.09 -6.08 14.34
C ILE A 51 -8.62 -6.85 15.55
N GLU A 52 -9.93 -6.79 15.76
CA GLU A 52 -10.59 -7.36 16.92
C GLU A 52 -11.68 -8.36 16.50
N PRO A 53 -11.86 -9.47 17.23
CA PRO A 53 -12.92 -10.42 16.92
C PRO A 53 -14.30 -9.86 17.29
N VAL A 54 -15.28 -10.03 16.40
CA VAL A 54 -16.69 -9.78 16.69
C VAL A 54 -17.39 -11.11 16.89
N ARG A 55 -17.85 -11.36 18.12
CA ARG A 55 -18.53 -12.61 18.49
C ARG A 55 -20.03 -12.51 18.30
N GLY A 56 -20.63 -13.51 17.67
CA GLY A 56 -22.07 -13.65 17.58
C GLY A 56 -22.65 -14.55 18.66
N SER A 57 -23.92 -14.92 18.50
CA SER A 57 -24.65 -15.80 19.41
C SER A 57 -23.97 -17.16 19.52
N GLY A 58 -23.65 -17.59 20.75
CA GLY A 58 -22.92 -18.83 21.01
C GLY A 58 -21.41 -18.68 21.13
N GLY A 59 -20.87 -17.45 21.12
CA GLY A 59 -19.47 -17.15 21.43
C GLY A 59 -18.49 -17.37 20.28
N ARG A 60 -18.97 -17.81 19.10
CA ARG A 60 -18.17 -17.93 17.87
C ARG A 60 -17.86 -16.55 17.29
N ILE A 61 -16.69 -16.40 16.69
CA ILE A 61 -16.31 -15.21 15.92
C ILE A 61 -17.03 -15.28 14.57
N ASP A 62 -17.92 -14.33 14.30
CA ASP A 62 -18.67 -14.26 13.05
C ASP A 62 -18.16 -13.17 12.11
N ALA A 63 -17.40 -12.21 12.64
CA ALA A 63 -16.78 -11.12 11.88
C ALA A 63 -15.52 -10.58 12.58
N LEU A 64 -14.84 -9.68 11.90
CA LEU A 64 -13.67 -8.94 12.35
C LEU A 64 -13.97 -7.45 12.33
N ARG A 65 -13.57 -6.74 13.38
CA ARG A 65 -13.60 -5.29 13.50
C ARG A 65 -12.21 -4.77 13.20
N VAL A 66 -12.08 -3.94 12.18
CA VAL A 66 -10.82 -3.30 11.77
C VAL A 66 -10.85 -1.86 12.26
N LEU A 67 -9.85 -1.48 13.04
CA LEU A 67 -9.65 -0.13 13.55
C LEU A 67 -8.52 0.53 12.77
N SER A 68 -8.73 1.78 12.39
CA SER A 68 -7.75 2.60 11.68
C SER A 68 -7.76 4.02 12.22
N ARG A 69 -6.63 4.71 12.13
CA ARG A 69 -6.50 6.09 12.59
C ARG A 69 -5.73 6.91 11.57
N ASP A 70 -6.33 8.00 11.10
CA ASP A 70 -5.69 8.90 10.13
C ASP A 70 -4.64 9.82 10.79
N ALA A 71 -3.92 10.60 9.98
CA ALA A 71 -2.88 11.50 10.45
C ALA A 71 -3.40 12.65 11.35
N ALA A 72 -4.68 12.99 11.25
CA ALA A 72 -5.32 13.96 12.13
C ALA A 72 -5.82 13.33 13.45
N GLY A 73 -5.68 12.01 13.60
CA GLY A 73 -6.09 11.26 14.78
C GLY A 73 -7.54 10.78 14.75
N HIS A 74 -8.27 10.94 13.64
CA HIS A 74 -9.64 10.44 13.57
C HIS A 74 -9.64 8.92 13.47
N GLU A 75 -10.42 8.28 14.35
CA GLU A 75 -10.58 6.84 14.36
C GLU A 75 -11.74 6.43 13.46
N ARG A 76 -11.51 5.38 12.69
CA ARG A 76 -12.52 4.71 11.85
C ARG A 76 -12.56 3.23 12.18
N GLN A 77 -13.78 2.69 12.13
CA GLN A 77 -14.05 1.30 12.39
C GLN A 77 -14.86 0.69 11.23
N ARG A 78 -14.42 -0.45 10.72
CA ARG A 78 -15.17 -1.25 9.73
C ARG A 78 -15.32 -2.68 10.22
N VAL A 79 -16.46 -3.31 9.90
CA VAL A 79 -16.70 -4.72 10.22
C VAL A 79 -16.73 -5.51 8.91
N THR A 80 -15.98 -6.62 8.88
CA THR A 80 -15.90 -7.51 7.71
C THR A 80 -15.98 -8.96 8.14
N ARG A 81 -16.46 -9.83 7.24
CA ARG A 81 -16.48 -11.29 7.44
C ARG A 81 -15.19 -11.96 7.02
N ALA A 82 -14.42 -11.30 6.14
CA ALA A 82 -13.17 -11.82 5.61
C ALA A 82 -12.14 -10.70 5.56
N LEU A 83 -10.89 -11.05 5.83
CA LEU A 83 -9.77 -10.13 5.83
C LEU A 83 -8.62 -10.73 5.01
N SER A 84 -8.08 -9.92 4.10
CA SER A 84 -6.82 -10.20 3.41
C SER A 84 -5.79 -9.18 3.87
N VAL A 85 -4.59 -9.65 4.23
CA VAL A 85 -3.52 -8.80 4.75
C VAL A 85 -2.37 -8.75 3.75
N GLY A 86 -2.17 -7.57 3.15
CA GLY A 86 -1.13 -7.31 2.14
C GLY A 86 -0.38 -6.02 2.42
N VAL A 87 0.24 -5.92 3.61
CA VAL A 87 0.88 -4.67 4.10
C VAL A 87 2.34 -4.46 3.65
N GLY A 88 2.89 -5.38 2.86
CA GLY A 88 4.30 -5.34 2.46
C GLY A 88 5.25 -5.71 3.59
N GLY A 89 6.51 -5.29 3.47
CA GLY A 89 7.56 -5.53 4.47
C GLY A 89 7.95 -4.26 5.23
N THR A 90 8.60 -4.42 6.37
CA THR A 90 9.19 -3.32 7.15
C THR A 90 10.70 -3.25 6.93
N PRO A 91 11.32 -2.06 7.11
CA PRO A 91 12.78 -1.92 7.10
C PRO A 91 13.48 -2.90 8.04
N ALA A 92 14.43 -3.68 7.51
CA ALA A 92 15.23 -4.60 8.30
C ALA A 92 16.51 -3.88 8.75
N ILE A 93 16.55 -3.45 10.01
CA ILE A 93 17.68 -2.72 10.59
C ILE A 93 18.49 -3.68 11.47
N PRO A 94 19.77 -3.97 11.14
CA PRO A 94 20.60 -4.80 12.00
C PRO A 94 20.88 -4.13 13.36
N ASP A 95 20.93 -4.93 14.44
CA ASP A 95 21.09 -4.44 15.81
C ASP A 95 22.30 -3.52 16.00
N ALA A 96 23.42 -3.80 15.31
CA ALA A 96 24.62 -2.98 15.34
C ALA A 96 24.40 -1.52 14.91
N PHE A 97 23.34 -1.25 14.14
CA PHE A 97 22.98 0.08 13.67
C PHE A 97 21.77 0.68 14.41
N ALA A 98 21.08 -0.09 15.25
CA ALA A 98 19.85 0.35 15.92
C ALA A 98 20.06 1.60 16.81
N ALA A 99 21.24 1.73 17.42
CA ALA A 99 21.58 2.84 18.31
C ALA A 99 22.07 4.11 17.57
N LEU A 100 22.37 4.05 16.27
CA LEU A 100 22.98 5.16 15.53
C LEU A 100 21.98 6.26 15.12
N GLY A 101 20.68 5.98 15.23
CA GLY A 101 19.62 6.92 14.85
C GLY A 101 19.55 7.17 13.34
N ARG A 102 18.53 7.92 12.91
CA ARG A 102 18.24 8.17 11.49
C ARG A 102 19.05 9.31 10.88
N ASP A 103 19.72 10.13 11.69
CA ASP A 103 20.46 11.31 11.22
C ASP A 103 21.81 10.94 10.57
N ARG A 104 22.32 9.74 10.85
CA ARG A 104 23.64 9.27 10.38
C ARG A 104 23.54 8.05 9.47
N VAL A 105 22.50 7.23 9.67
CA VAL A 105 22.27 6.02 8.90
C VAL A 105 20.81 6.01 8.47
N ILE A 106 20.60 5.95 7.16
CA ILE A 106 19.27 5.88 6.57
C ILE A 106 19.06 4.50 5.96
N HIS A 107 17.87 3.92 6.18
CA HIS A 107 17.44 2.74 5.43
C HIS A 107 17.06 3.16 4.01
N SER A 108 17.37 2.34 3.00
CA SER A 108 17.16 2.67 1.59
C SER A 108 15.71 3.04 1.24
N SER A 109 14.73 2.52 1.98
CA SER A 109 13.31 2.87 1.82
C SER A 109 12.97 4.34 2.14
N SER A 110 13.90 5.09 2.73
CA SER A 110 13.73 6.51 3.07
C SER A 110 14.79 7.39 2.41
N TYR A 111 15.44 6.91 1.36
CA TYR A 111 16.53 7.63 0.68
C TYR A 111 16.11 8.97 0.05
N LEU A 112 14.89 9.07 -0.47
CA LEU A 112 14.35 10.29 -1.12
C LEU A 112 13.37 11.08 -0.23
N ASN A 113 13.20 10.68 1.03
CA ASN A 113 12.27 11.32 1.97
C ASN A 113 12.87 12.54 2.64
#